data_AF-A0A086QWZ3-F1
#
_entry.id   AF-A0A086QWZ3-F1
#
_cell.length_a   1.000
_cell.length_b   1.000
_cell.length_c   1.000
_cell.angle_alpha   90.00
_cell.angle_beta   90.00
_cell.angle_gamma   90.00
#
_symmetry.space_group_name_H-M   'P 1'
#
loop_
_entity.id
_entity.type
_entity.pdbx_description
1 polymer ?
#
loop_
_entity_poly.entity_id
_entity_poly.type
_entity_poly.pdbx_seq_one_letter_code
_entity_poly.pdbx_strand_id
1 'polypeptide(L)'
;NLHSIPSFCSSFSRLGALQPCLRLLTTCSAVHAPEESRDRHSTDEDDAALAVKVVKTALTILSLIVANNPDVQEAVYKQHGLALLMNLLKEAPANSSLRVKALTALACQMRHHRPSELAFVTAGGLALLVHAMLSRDEKYQEKAASLTRHLLQEGLLAFSQVEKYDLPGAVAGLLERTPFTNIQFGETVVQLAIALLQQHRATMAKGPVLASLRQTLLDRQRGLKEMLREMEKRKVEDLLPEDFSTQAALLEEALSIAK
;
A
#
# COMPACT_ATOMS: atom_id res chain seq x y z
N ASN A 1 -18.05 -10.80 14.62
CA ASN A 1 -17.37 -12.03 15.10
C ASN A 1 -15.86 -11.84 15.24
N LEU A 2 -15.41 -10.98 16.15
CA LEU A 2 -13.99 -10.70 16.42
C LEU A 2 -13.39 -11.58 17.53
N HIS A 3 -14.23 -12.29 18.32
CA HIS A 3 -13.79 -13.17 19.40
C HIS A 3 -13.18 -14.51 18.94
N SER A 4 -13.34 -14.87 17.66
CA SER A 4 -12.92 -16.17 17.10
C SER A 4 -11.51 -16.14 16.49
N ILE A 5 -10.93 -14.96 16.27
CA ILE A 5 -9.67 -14.79 15.54
C ILE A 5 -8.45 -15.23 16.39
N PRO A 6 -8.36 -14.93 17.70
CA PRO A 6 -7.24 -15.40 18.52
C PRO A 6 -7.22 -16.93 18.67
N SER A 7 -8.41 -17.56 18.81
CA SER A 7 -8.52 -19.02 18.90
C SER A 7 -8.20 -19.71 17.57
N PHE A 8 -8.59 -19.11 16.44
CA PHE A 8 -8.21 -19.57 15.11
C PHE A 8 -6.69 -19.48 14.89
N CYS A 9 -6.03 -18.37 15.23
CA CYS A 9 -4.59 -18.22 15.05
C CYS A 9 -3.76 -19.19 15.92
N SER A 10 -4.20 -19.40 17.16
CA SER A 10 -3.61 -20.40 18.06
C SER A 10 -3.77 -21.81 17.49
N SER A 11 -4.96 -22.13 16.97
CA SER A 11 -5.23 -23.42 16.33
C SER A 11 -4.42 -23.61 15.05
N PHE A 12 -4.30 -22.58 14.21
CA PHE A 12 -3.55 -22.61 12.96
C PHE A 12 -2.04 -22.87 13.20
N SER A 13 -1.50 -22.26 14.25
CA SER A 13 -0.12 -22.48 14.68
C SER A 13 0.06 -23.91 15.25
N ARG A 14 -0.87 -24.38 16.08
CA ARG A 14 -0.87 -25.75 16.62
C ARG A 14 -0.99 -26.83 15.54
N LEU A 15 -1.70 -26.55 14.47
CA LEU A 15 -1.89 -27.46 13.33
C LEU A 15 -0.70 -27.45 12.35
N GLY A 16 0.32 -26.62 12.57
CA GLY A 16 1.46 -26.50 11.64
C GLY A 16 1.07 -25.97 10.25
N ALA A 17 -0.07 -25.28 10.14
CA ALA A 17 -0.69 -24.90 8.87
C ALA A 17 0.01 -23.73 8.15
N LEU A 18 0.96 -23.07 8.81
CA LEU A 18 1.69 -21.93 8.26
C LEU A 18 2.59 -22.31 7.09
N GLN A 19 3.40 -23.36 7.22
CA GLN A 19 4.30 -23.77 6.14
C GLN A 19 3.52 -24.24 4.89
N PRO A 20 2.45 -25.05 5.00
CA PRO A 20 1.57 -25.33 3.86
C PRO A 20 0.97 -24.07 3.24
N CYS A 21 0.53 -23.10 4.06
CA CYS A 21 -0.03 -21.85 3.56
C CYS A 21 0.99 -21.02 2.77
N LEU A 22 2.24 -20.91 3.25
CA LEU A 22 3.32 -20.25 2.52
C LEU A 22 3.68 -20.99 1.24
N ARG A 23 3.68 -22.34 1.25
CA ARG A 23 3.90 -23.13 0.03
C ARG A 23 2.82 -22.88 -1.03
N LEU A 24 1.56 -22.75 -0.64
CA LEU A 24 0.47 -22.40 -1.56
C LEU A 24 0.67 -21.05 -2.24
N LEU A 25 1.46 -20.14 -1.68
CA LEU A 25 1.78 -18.87 -2.34
C LEU A 25 2.86 -19.03 -3.42
N THR A 26 3.73 -20.04 -3.31
CA THR A 26 4.81 -20.31 -4.30
C THR A 26 4.31 -20.98 -5.58
N THR A 27 3.15 -21.63 -5.56
CA THR A 27 2.65 -22.43 -6.70
C THR A 27 2.28 -21.59 -7.92
N CYS A 28 2.10 -20.27 -7.78
CA CYS A 28 1.80 -19.38 -8.92
C CYS A 28 3.00 -18.60 -9.47
N SER A 29 4.15 -18.57 -8.79
CA SER A 29 5.38 -17.99 -9.36
C SER A 29 5.88 -18.76 -10.59
N ALA A 30 5.41 -20.00 -10.78
CA ALA A 30 5.76 -20.88 -11.89
C ALA A 30 4.81 -20.82 -13.10
N VAL A 31 3.73 -20.02 -13.08
CA VAL A 31 2.72 -20.01 -14.16
C VAL A 31 3.13 -19.09 -15.34
N HIS A 32 4.32 -18.48 -15.30
CA HIS A 32 4.84 -17.63 -16.36
C HIS A 32 6.21 -18.12 -16.88
N ALA A 33 6.20 -19.12 -17.80
CA ALA A 33 7.05 -19.25 -19.02
C ALA A 33 7.19 -20.73 -19.50
N PRO A 34 7.44 -21.02 -20.81
CA PRO A 34 6.99 -20.39 -22.05
C PRO A 34 6.08 -21.32 -22.90
N GLU A 35 5.49 -20.73 -23.93
CA GLU A 35 4.71 -21.35 -25.00
C GLU A 35 5.45 -22.53 -25.67
N GLU A 36 4.91 -23.75 -25.60
CA GLU A 36 5.10 -24.78 -26.65
C GLU A 36 4.18 -25.98 -26.38
N SER A 37 2.93 -25.88 -26.83
CA SER A 37 2.14 -26.98 -27.43
C SER A 37 0.69 -26.53 -27.53
N ARG A 38 0.32 -26.02 -28.71
CA ARG A 38 -1.06 -25.73 -29.08
C ARG A 38 -1.81 -27.06 -29.20
N ASP A 39 -2.51 -27.45 -28.14
CA ASP A 39 -3.74 -28.28 -28.20
C ASP A 39 -4.48 -28.47 -26.84
N ARG A 40 -4.15 -27.70 -25.78
CA ARG A 40 -4.78 -27.81 -24.43
C ARG A 40 -5.39 -26.51 -23.87
N HIS A 41 -5.90 -25.62 -24.72
CA HIS A 41 -6.29 -24.25 -24.31
C HIS A 41 -7.44 -24.16 -23.29
N SER A 42 -8.33 -25.15 -23.14
CA SER A 42 -9.45 -25.04 -22.18
C SER A 42 -9.12 -25.49 -20.75
N THR A 43 -8.35 -26.57 -20.58
CA THR A 43 -7.99 -27.07 -19.24
C THR A 43 -6.95 -26.21 -18.54
N ASP A 44 -6.00 -25.65 -19.30
CA ASP A 44 -4.90 -24.85 -18.75
C ASP A 44 -5.38 -23.47 -18.25
N GLU A 45 -6.41 -22.88 -18.89
CA GLU A 45 -7.04 -21.62 -18.46
C GLU A 45 -7.84 -21.79 -17.16
N ASP A 46 -8.60 -22.88 -17.03
CA ASP A 46 -9.36 -23.21 -15.82
C ASP A 46 -8.44 -23.49 -14.62
N ASP A 47 -7.34 -24.21 -14.85
CA ASP A 47 -6.33 -24.49 -13.82
C ASP A 47 -5.59 -23.22 -13.38
N ALA A 48 -5.25 -22.32 -14.31
CA ALA A 48 -4.64 -21.03 -13.99
C ALA A 48 -5.60 -20.12 -13.20
N ALA A 49 -6.87 -20.07 -13.57
CA ALA A 49 -7.90 -19.31 -12.85
C ALA A 49 -8.10 -19.86 -11.42
N LEU A 50 -8.12 -21.19 -11.27
CA LEU A 50 -8.18 -21.85 -9.98
C LEU A 50 -6.94 -21.55 -9.13
N ALA A 51 -5.75 -21.60 -9.71
CA ALA A 51 -4.50 -21.29 -9.02
C ALA A 51 -4.49 -19.85 -8.47
N VAL A 52 -4.91 -18.86 -9.28
CA VAL A 52 -5.06 -17.47 -8.83
C VAL A 52 -6.07 -17.35 -7.68
N LYS A 53 -7.18 -18.07 -7.74
CA LYS A 53 -8.20 -18.09 -6.66
C LYS A 53 -7.64 -18.70 -5.37
N VAL A 54 -6.87 -19.78 -5.47
CA VAL A 54 -6.20 -20.43 -4.33
C VAL A 54 -5.21 -19.46 -3.69
N VAL A 55 -4.34 -18.81 -4.45
CA VAL A 55 -3.37 -17.83 -3.92
C VAL A 55 -4.06 -16.65 -3.27
N LYS A 56 -5.10 -16.09 -3.90
CA LYS A 56 -5.91 -15.01 -3.30
C LYS A 56 -6.50 -15.42 -1.95
N THR A 57 -6.95 -16.67 -1.84
CA THR A 57 -7.51 -17.22 -0.59
C THR A 57 -6.41 -17.40 0.45
N ALA A 58 -5.27 -17.99 0.07
CA ALA A 58 -4.11 -18.15 0.93
C ALA A 58 -3.60 -16.81 1.47
N LEU A 59 -3.47 -15.77 0.63
CA LEU A 59 -3.12 -14.42 1.06
C LEU A 59 -4.13 -13.81 2.03
N THR A 60 -5.41 -14.08 1.83
CA THR A 60 -6.47 -13.57 2.70
C THR A 60 -6.38 -14.23 4.07
N ILE A 61 -6.22 -15.55 4.12
CA ILE A 61 -5.98 -16.31 5.35
C ILE A 61 -4.71 -15.81 6.04
N LEU A 62 -3.59 -15.71 5.30
CA LEU A 62 -2.32 -15.22 5.83
C LEU A 62 -2.45 -13.82 6.43
N SER A 63 -3.11 -12.90 5.73
CA SER A 63 -3.33 -11.53 6.23
C SER A 63 -4.10 -11.53 7.55
N LEU A 64 -5.11 -12.39 7.70
CA LEU A 64 -5.92 -12.50 8.91
C LEU A 64 -5.15 -13.08 10.09
N ILE A 65 -4.33 -14.12 9.86
CA ILE A 65 -3.58 -14.77 10.95
C ILE A 65 -2.35 -13.98 11.39
N VAL A 66 -1.75 -13.21 10.48
CA VAL A 66 -0.57 -12.38 10.73
C VAL A 66 -0.96 -11.06 11.39
N ALA A 67 -2.14 -10.51 11.08
CA ALA A 67 -2.59 -9.23 11.60
C ALA A 67 -2.59 -9.20 13.13
N ASN A 68 -1.74 -8.33 13.70
CA ASN A 68 -1.57 -8.13 15.14
C ASN A 68 -1.20 -9.42 15.91
N ASN A 69 -0.45 -10.33 15.27
CA ASN A 69 -0.01 -11.58 15.88
C ASN A 69 1.53 -11.73 15.80
N PRO A 70 2.28 -11.31 16.84
CA PRO A 70 3.74 -11.27 16.80
C PRO A 70 4.38 -12.65 16.63
N ASP A 71 3.80 -13.70 17.22
CA ASP A 71 4.34 -15.06 17.10
C ASP A 71 4.25 -15.58 15.66
N VAL A 72 3.12 -15.31 15.00
CA VAL A 72 2.91 -15.69 13.60
C VAL A 72 3.76 -14.82 12.68
N GLN A 73 3.86 -13.51 12.94
CA GLN A 73 4.76 -12.61 12.19
C GLN A 73 6.21 -13.09 12.26
N GLU A 74 6.70 -13.46 13.45
CA GLU A 74 8.06 -13.97 13.64
C GLU A 74 8.26 -15.32 12.93
N ALA A 75 7.27 -16.21 12.97
CA ALA A 75 7.33 -17.48 12.25
C ALA A 75 7.34 -17.30 10.72
N VAL A 76 6.55 -16.36 10.18
CA VAL A 76 6.56 -15.98 8.76
C VAL A 76 7.92 -15.39 8.37
N TYR A 77 8.47 -14.51 9.20
CA TYR A 77 9.77 -13.89 8.98
C TYR A 77 10.89 -14.94 8.92
N LYS A 78 10.95 -15.85 9.89
CA LYS A 78 11.92 -16.96 9.95
C LYS A 78 11.82 -17.92 8.76
N GLN A 79 10.64 -18.03 8.14
CA GLN A 79 10.42 -18.86 6.95
C GLN A 79 10.59 -18.09 5.62
N HIS A 80 11.23 -16.91 5.65
CA HIS A 80 11.42 -16.05 4.47
C HIS A 80 10.11 -15.61 3.78
N GLY A 81 8.99 -15.64 4.51
CA GLY A 81 7.68 -15.30 3.95
C GLY A 81 7.58 -13.85 3.49
N LEU A 82 8.35 -12.93 4.07
CA LEU A 82 8.43 -11.54 3.61
C LEU A 82 8.96 -11.44 2.17
N ALA A 83 10.08 -12.13 1.87
CA ALA A 83 10.67 -12.15 0.53
C ALA A 83 9.72 -12.79 -0.48
N LEU A 84 9.04 -13.87 -0.08
CA LEU A 84 8.00 -14.51 -0.88
C LEU A 84 6.88 -13.51 -1.23
N LEU A 85 6.35 -12.80 -0.24
CA LEU A 85 5.27 -11.83 -0.45
C LEU A 85 5.71 -10.66 -1.36
N MET A 86 6.97 -10.22 -1.23
CA MET A 86 7.53 -9.20 -2.13
C MET A 86 7.66 -9.71 -3.57
N ASN A 87 8.09 -10.97 -3.77
CA ASN A 87 8.18 -11.57 -5.11
C ASN A 87 6.79 -11.76 -5.72
N LEU A 88 5.83 -12.26 -4.95
CA LEU A 88 4.44 -12.37 -5.39
C LEU A 88 3.87 -11.01 -5.82
N LEU A 89 4.19 -9.93 -5.10
CA LEU A 89 3.77 -8.59 -5.47
C LEU A 89 4.37 -8.13 -6.80
N LYS A 90 5.63 -8.46 -7.07
CA LYS A 90 6.34 -8.14 -8.33
C LYS A 90 5.78 -8.92 -9.52
N GLU A 91 5.53 -10.21 -9.31
CA GLU A 91 5.08 -11.15 -10.36
C GLU A 91 3.58 -11.05 -10.64
N ALA A 92 2.79 -10.54 -9.68
CA ALA A 92 1.34 -10.42 -9.85
C ALA A 92 0.98 -9.58 -11.09
N PRO A 93 0.02 -10.03 -11.92
CA PRO A 93 -0.41 -9.31 -13.11
C PRO A 93 -0.83 -7.87 -12.80
N ALA A 94 -0.58 -6.96 -13.75
CA ALA A 94 -1.01 -5.58 -13.64
C ALA A 94 -2.54 -5.50 -13.44
N ASN A 95 -2.99 -4.56 -12.60
CA ASN A 95 -4.39 -4.35 -12.26
C ASN A 95 -5.12 -5.58 -11.66
N SER A 96 -4.38 -6.58 -11.17
CA SER A 96 -4.98 -7.71 -10.47
C SER A 96 -5.20 -7.38 -9.00
N SER A 97 -6.38 -7.76 -8.48
CA SER A 97 -6.66 -7.76 -7.03
C SER A 97 -5.70 -8.64 -6.21
N LEU A 98 -4.87 -9.46 -6.88
CA LEU A 98 -3.76 -10.15 -6.25
C LEU A 98 -2.72 -9.18 -5.65
N ARG A 99 -2.41 -8.07 -6.35
CA ARG A 99 -1.46 -7.05 -5.86
C ARG A 99 -1.92 -6.41 -4.57
N VAL A 100 -3.21 -6.03 -4.50
CA VAL A 100 -3.81 -5.45 -3.30
C VAL A 100 -3.77 -6.43 -2.13
N LYS A 101 -4.04 -7.72 -2.37
CA LYS A 101 -3.97 -8.76 -1.33
C LYS A 101 -2.55 -9.04 -0.86
N ALA A 102 -1.58 -9.10 -1.78
CA ALA A 102 -0.18 -9.31 -1.46
C ALA A 102 0.38 -8.13 -0.64
N LEU A 103 0.10 -6.90 -1.05
CA LEU A 103 0.47 -5.70 -0.31
C LEU A 103 -0.24 -5.61 1.05
N THR A 104 -1.47 -6.11 1.13
CA THR A 104 -2.18 -6.23 2.42
C THR A 104 -1.49 -7.21 3.36
N ALA A 105 -1.09 -8.39 2.87
CA ALA A 105 -0.34 -9.36 3.65
C ALA A 105 1.01 -8.79 4.12
N LEU A 106 1.73 -8.05 3.25
CA LEU A 106 2.96 -7.35 3.61
C LEU A 106 2.73 -6.33 4.73
N ALA A 107 1.70 -5.48 4.60
CA ALA A 107 1.37 -4.49 5.62
C ALA A 107 1.03 -5.16 6.97
N CYS A 108 0.27 -6.26 6.96
CA CYS A 108 0.00 -7.05 8.16
C CYS A 108 1.28 -7.65 8.76
N GLN A 109 2.18 -8.18 7.94
CA GLN A 109 3.45 -8.77 8.36
C GLN A 109 4.41 -7.76 8.98
N MET A 110 4.38 -6.52 8.52
CA MET A 110 5.29 -5.47 8.98
C MET A 110 4.75 -4.71 10.20
N ARG A 111 3.43 -4.68 10.39
CA ARG A 111 2.81 -3.88 11.46
C ARG A 111 3.36 -4.24 12.83
N HIS A 112 4.04 -3.27 13.45
CA HIS A 112 4.71 -3.40 14.76
C HIS A 112 5.72 -4.55 14.84
N HIS A 113 6.26 -4.99 13.70
CA HIS A 113 7.23 -6.08 13.62
C HIS A 113 8.54 -5.60 12.98
N ARG A 114 9.38 -5.00 13.81
CA ARG A 114 10.61 -4.30 13.39
C ARG A 114 11.55 -5.10 12.47
N PRO A 115 11.80 -6.41 12.70
CA PRO A 115 12.64 -7.19 11.80
C PRO A 115 12.08 -7.26 10.37
N SER A 116 10.75 -7.35 10.22
CA SER A 116 10.10 -7.36 8.90
C SER A 116 10.12 -5.99 8.24
N GLU A 117 9.96 -4.91 8.99
CA GLU A 117 10.06 -3.55 8.45
C GLU A 117 11.46 -3.26 7.89
N LEU A 118 12.49 -3.55 8.67
CA LEU A 118 13.88 -3.36 8.27
C LEU A 118 14.25 -4.23 7.06
N ALA A 119 13.85 -5.50 7.07
CA ALA A 119 14.08 -6.40 5.96
C ALA A 119 13.35 -5.92 4.68
N PHE A 120 12.12 -5.42 4.79
CA PHE A 120 11.37 -4.88 3.67
C PHE A 120 12.07 -3.68 3.04
N VAL A 121 12.51 -2.72 3.86
CA VAL A 121 13.21 -1.52 3.38
C VAL A 121 14.56 -1.88 2.76
N THR A 122 15.32 -2.78 3.42
CA THR A 122 16.63 -3.26 2.93
C THR A 122 16.50 -3.98 1.59
N ALA A 123 15.42 -4.74 1.39
CA ALA A 123 15.13 -5.45 0.15
C ALA A 123 14.56 -4.55 -0.97
N GLY A 124 14.61 -3.21 -0.82
CA GLY A 124 14.13 -2.26 -1.82
C GLY A 124 12.61 -2.10 -1.84
N GLY A 125 11.93 -2.37 -0.72
CA GLY A 125 10.47 -2.30 -0.62
C GLY A 125 9.88 -0.95 -1.00
N LEU A 126 10.59 0.17 -0.78
CA LEU A 126 10.13 1.50 -1.23
C LEU A 126 9.90 1.56 -2.75
N ALA A 127 10.71 0.89 -3.56
CA ALA A 127 10.51 0.84 -5.01
C ALA A 127 9.17 0.21 -5.38
N LEU A 128 8.76 -0.84 -4.65
CA LEU A 128 7.48 -1.52 -4.85
C LEU A 128 6.31 -0.61 -4.46
N LEU A 129 6.46 0.15 -3.36
CA LEU A 129 5.43 1.08 -2.92
C LEU A 129 5.27 2.26 -3.89
N VAL A 130 6.36 2.85 -4.36
CA VAL A 130 6.31 3.89 -5.39
C VAL A 130 5.64 3.36 -6.66
N HIS A 131 6.02 2.16 -7.13
CA HIS A 131 5.39 1.54 -8.28
C HIS A 131 3.87 1.35 -8.08
N ALA A 132 3.45 0.97 -6.86
CA ALA A 132 2.04 0.84 -6.51
C ALA A 132 1.29 2.17 -6.52
N MET A 133 1.90 3.25 -6.01
CA MET A 133 1.34 4.62 -6.07
C MET A 133 1.17 5.14 -7.51
N LEU A 134 2.02 4.69 -8.44
CA LEU A 134 1.93 5.06 -9.85
C LEU A 134 0.97 4.18 -10.67
N SER A 135 0.34 3.18 -10.05
CA SER A 135 -0.63 2.31 -10.72
C SER A 135 -1.96 3.03 -11.01
N ARG A 136 -2.94 2.32 -11.60
CA ARG A 136 -4.31 2.84 -11.82
C ARG A 136 -5.34 2.31 -10.82
N ASP A 137 -4.93 1.43 -9.91
CA ASP A 137 -5.82 0.81 -8.92
C ASP A 137 -5.79 1.64 -7.63
N GLU A 138 -6.87 2.39 -7.35
CA GLU A 138 -6.97 3.26 -6.18
C GLU A 138 -6.74 2.51 -4.85
N LYS A 139 -7.23 1.28 -4.73
CA LYS A 139 -7.03 0.48 -3.51
C LYS A 139 -5.58 0.10 -3.33
N TYR A 140 -4.88 -0.14 -4.45
CA TYR A 140 -3.46 -0.44 -4.43
C TYR A 140 -2.63 0.81 -4.09
N GLN A 141 -2.97 1.95 -4.69
CA GLN A 141 -2.35 3.25 -4.39
C GLN A 141 -2.53 3.65 -2.92
N GLU A 142 -3.76 3.60 -2.40
CA GLU A 142 -4.09 3.94 -1.02
C GLU A 142 -3.31 3.08 -0.02
N LYS A 143 -3.27 1.76 -0.27
CA LYS A 143 -2.53 0.84 0.61
C LYS A 143 -1.02 1.12 0.57
N ALA A 144 -0.48 1.46 -0.59
CA ALA A 144 0.93 1.81 -0.73
C ALA A 144 1.26 3.15 -0.07
N ALA A 145 0.38 4.14 -0.20
CA ALA A 145 0.50 5.44 0.45
C ALA A 145 0.48 5.29 1.98
N SER A 146 -0.47 4.52 2.51
CA SER A 146 -0.59 4.21 3.93
C SER A 146 0.65 3.51 4.49
N LEU A 147 1.16 2.48 3.80
CA LEU A 147 2.35 1.76 4.25
C LEU A 147 3.62 2.62 4.14
N THR A 148 3.74 3.47 3.13
CA THR A 148 4.89 4.39 3.00
C THR A 148 4.86 5.45 4.09
N ARG A 149 3.67 5.97 4.42
CA ARG A 149 3.50 6.92 5.53
C ARG A 149 3.96 6.30 6.84
N HIS A 150 3.57 5.05 7.11
CA HIS A 150 4.03 4.29 8.26
C HIS A 150 5.57 4.20 8.31
N LEU A 151 6.22 3.82 7.21
CA LEU A 151 7.68 3.70 7.15
C LEU A 151 8.41 5.04 7.36
N LEU A 152 7.86 6.16 6.89
CA LEU A 152 8.40 7.50 7.17
C LEU A 152 8.27 7.85 8.66
N GLN A 153 7.09 7.61 9.26
CA GLN A 153 6.85 7.87 10.68
C GLN A 153 7.75 7.05 11.60
N GLU A 154 8.08 5.81 11.20
CA GLU A 154 9.03 4.95 11.89
C GLU A 154 10.51 5.30 11.64
N GLY A 155 10.78 6.39 10.89
CA GLY A 155 12.12 6.86 10.57
C GLY A 155 12.94 5.89 9.71
N LEU A 156 12.28 4.99 8.99
CA LEU A 156 12.93 3.88 8.28
C LEU A 156 13.43 4.23 6.90
N LEU A 157 12.93 5.31 6.30
CA LEU A 157 13.32 5.72 4.96
C LEU A 157 14.38 6.82 5.05
N ALA A 158 15.59 6.52 4.59
CA ALA A 158 16.62 7.52 4.44
C ALA A 158 16.34 8.39 3.20
N PHE A 159 16.76 9.65 3.22
CA PHE A 159 16.53 10.56 2.09
C PHE A 159 17.15 10.04 0.78
N SER A 160 18.28 9.33 0.83
CA SER A 160 18.89 8.71 -0.36
C SER A 160 17.96 7.71 -1.05
N GLN A 161 17.13 6.99 -0.30
CA GLN A 161 16.12 6.09 -0.87
C GLN A 161 14.93 6.87 -1.43
N VAL A 162 14.48 7.90 -0.71
CA VAL A 162 13.40 8.80 -1.11
C VAL A 162 13.72 9.48 -2.45
N GLU A 163 14.95 9.97 -2.60
CA GLU A 163 15.45 10.59 -3.83
C GLU A 163 15.60 9.54 -4.96
N LYS A 164 16.24 8.40 -4.67
CA LYS A 164 16.49 7.34 -5.67
C LYS A 164 15.21 6.86 -6.36
N TYR A 165 14.09 6.80 -5.63
CA TYR A 165 12.82 6.30 -6.16
C TYR A 165 11.80 7.41 -6.44
N ASP A 166 12.20 8.68 -6.38
CA ASP A 166 11.32 9.85 -6.58
C ASP A 166 9.99 9.74 -5.83
N LEU A 167 10.08 9.43 -4.53
CA LEU A 167 8.90 9.41 -3.67
C LEU A 167 8.16 10.77 -3.66
N PRO A 168 8.83 11.94 -3.64
CA PRO A 168 8.14 13.23 -3.74
C PRO A 168 7.30 13.37 -5.02
N GLY A 169 7.83 12.97 -6.18
CA GLY A 169 7.09 12.96 -7.44
C GLY A 169 5.90 11.99 -7.43
N ALA A 170 6.06 10.81 -6.83
CA ALA A 170 4.95 9.86 -6.66
C ALA A 170 3.83 10.43 -5.76
N VAL A 171 4.19 11.11 -4.66
CA VAL A 171 3.23 11.78 -3.76
C VAL A 171 2.53 12.93 -4.47
N ALA A 172 3.26 13.76 -5.22
CA ALA A 172 2.66 14.84 -6.02
C ALA A 172 1.66 14.28 -7.05
N GLY A 173 2.04 13.22 -7.78
CA GLY A 173 1.15 12.56 -8.72
C GLY A 173 -0.11 11.96 -8.08
N LEU A 174 -0.03 11.46 -6.84
CA LEU A 174 -1.22 11.06 -6.09
C LEU A 174 -2.10 12.26 -5.72
N LEU A 175 -1.53 13.33 -5.18
CA LEU A 175 -2.27 14.55 -4.83
C LEU A 175 -3.06 15.10 -6.03
N GLU A 176 -2.47 15.06 -7.23
CA GLU A 176 -3.11 15.52 -8.46
C GLU A 176 -4.24 14.59 -8.92
N ARG A 177 -4.04 13.27 -8.86
CA ARG A 177 -4.95 12.29 -9.46
C ARG A 177 -6.05 11.81 -8.53
N THR A 178 -5.85 11.83 -7.21
CA THR A 178 -6.82 11.32 -6.25
C THR A 178 -8.10 12.15 -6.30
N PRO A 179 -9.27 11.59 -6.64
CA PRO A 179 -10.50 12.38 -6.65
C PRO A 179 -10.89 12.81 -5.24
N PHE A 180 -11.67 13.89 -5.11
CA PHE A 180 -12.22 14.30 -3.81
C PHE A 180 -13.40 13.42 -3.34
N THR A 181 -13.91 12.53 -4.20
CA THR A 181 -14.99 11.60 -3.84
C THR A 181 -14.57 10.54 -2.83
N ASN A 182 -13.28 10.18 -2.80
CA ASN A 182 -12.71 9.26 -1.82
C ASN A 182 -11.92 10.04 -0.76
N ILE A 183 -12.65 10.53 0.25
CA ILE A 183 -12.11 11.39 1.31
C ILE A 183 -10.98 10.69 2.06
N GLN A 184 -11.18 9.43 2.46
CA GLN A 184 -10.18 8.66 3.22
C GLN A 184 -8.87 8.48 2.46
N PHE A 185 -8.95 8.20 1.15
CA PHE A 185 -7.76 8.12 0.32
C PHE A 185 -7.09 9.50 0.18
N GLY A 186 -7.89 10.55 -0.04
CA GLY A 186 -7.39 11.92 -0.10
C GLY A 186 -6.65 12.35 1.18
N GLU A 187 -7.19 12.04 2.35
CA GLU A 187 -6.54 12.28 3.64
C GLU A 187 -5.24 11.48 3.77
N THR A 188 -5.26 10.19 3.40
CA THR A 188 -4.07 9.33 3.45
C THR A 188 -2.92 9.90 2.63
N VAL A 189 -3.21 10.44 1.44
CA VAL A 189 -2.19 11.06 0.57
C VAL A 189 -1.65 12.35 1.18
N VAL A 190 -2.50 13.20 1.76
CA VAL A 190 -2.03 14.44 2.42
C VAL A 190 -1.21 14.12 3.66
N GLN A 191 -1.62 13.14 4.47
CA GLN A 191 -0.84 12.67 5.62
C GLN A 191 0.51 12.08 5.21
N LEU A 192 0.58 11.40 4.06
CA LEU A 192 1.85 10.94 3.50
C LEU A 192 2.75 12.13 3.12
N ALA A 193 2.19 13.16 2.48
CA ALA A 193 2.93 14.38 2.17
C ALA A 193 3.46 15.08 3.44
N ILE A 194 2.64 15.16 4.50
CA ILE A 194 3.05 15.68 5.82
C ILE A 194 4.23 14.87 6.37
N ALA A 195 4.13 13.54 6.42
CA ALA A 195 5.20 12.69 6.95
C ALA A 195 6.51 12.88 6.16
N LEU A 196 6.42 12.97 4.83
CA LEU A 196 7.56 13.22 3.95
C LEU A 196 8.21 14.59 4.24
N LEU A 197 7.39 15.63 4.39
CA LEU A 197 7.85 16.98 4.72
C LEU A 197 8.49 17.01 6.12
N GLN A 198 7.84 16.47 7.14
CA GLN A 198 8.35 16.46 8.51
C GLN A 198 9.74 15.81 8.60
N GLN A 199 9.97 14.73 7.85
CA GLN A 199 11.23 14.00 7.90
C GLN A 199 12.32 14.58 6.99
N HIS A 200 11.96 15.15 5.83
CA HIS A 200 12.94 15.45 4.76
C HIS A 200 12.87 16.86 4.18
N ARG A 201 12.01 17.75 4.70
CA ARG A 201 11.86 19.13 4.21
C ARG A 201 13.19 19.87 4.03
N ALA A 202 14.07 19.85 5.04
CA ALA A 202 15.33 20.60 4.99
C ALA A 202 16.25 20.17 3.83
N THR A 203 16.26 18.87 3.51
CA THR A 203 17.04 18.35 2.38
C THR A 203 16.36 18.66 1.05
N MET A 204 15.03 18.50 0.98
CA MET A 204 14.25 18.85 -0.22
C MET A 204 14.31 20.34 -0.57
N ALA A 205 14.47 21.22 0.42
CA ALA A 205 14.58 22.67 0.24
C ALA A 205 15.85 23.09 -0.54
N LYS A 206 16.86 22.21 -0.63
CA LYS A 206 18.09 22.48 -1.39
C LYS A 206 17.91 22.38 -2.91
N GLY A 207 16.78 21.82 -3.37
CA GLY A 207 16.45 21.64 -4.77
C GLY A 207 15.03 22.11 -5.11
N PRO A 208 14.60 21.96 -6.37
CA PRO A 208 13.26 22.39 -6.81
C PRO A 208 12.14 21.51 -6.26
N VAL A 209 12.47 20.32 -5.72
CA VAL A 209 11.50 19.30 -5.28
C VAL A 209 10.52 19.84 -4.24
N LEU A 210 11.00 20.58 -3.23
CA LEU A 210 10.11 21.16 -2.22
C LEU A 210 9.15 22.20 -2.83
N ALA A 211 9.63 23.02 -3.76
CA ALA A 211 8.82 24.03 -4.42
C ALA A 211 7.73 23.38 -5.29
N SER A 212 8.06 22.33 -6.05
CA SER A 212 7.10 21.56 -6.83
C SER A 212 6.04 20.90 -5.97
N LEU A 213 6.43 20.18 -4.91
CA LEU A 213 5.48 19.52 -4.00
C LEU A 213 4.57 20.55 -3.30
N ARG A 214 5.12 21.69 -2.90
CA ARG A 214 4.34 22.80 -2.33
C ARG A 214 3.32 23.35 -3.32
N GLN A 215 3.70 23.51 -4.59
CA GLN A 215 2.79 23.97 -5.63
C GLN A 215 1.62 22.98 -5.81
N THR A 216 1.90 21.68 -5.87
CA THR A 216 0.87 20.64 -5.95
C THR A 216 -0.09 20.69 -4.74
N LEU A 217 0.42 20.93 -3.52
CA LEU A 217 -0.41 21.09 -2.32
C LEU A 217 -1.31 22.34 -2.38
N LEU A 218 -0.80 23.46 -2.92
CA LEU A 218 -1.59 24.67 -3.14
C LEU A 218 -2.71 24.45 -4.16
N ASP A 219 -2.40 23.76 -5.25
CA ASP A 219 -3.38 23.45 -6.29
C ASP A 219 -4.45 22.49 -5.75
N ARG A 220 -4.05 21.51 -4.93
CA ARG A 220 -4.98 20.63 -4.22
C ARG A 220 -5.91 21.41 -3.29
N GLN A 221 -5.37 22.34 -2.50
CA GLN A 221 -6.17 23.18 -1.59
C GLN A 221 -7.16 24.06 -2.37
N ARG A 222 -6.74 24.63 -3.50
CA ARG A 222 -7.62 25.41 -4.38
C ARG A 222 -8.76 24.56 -4.93
N GLY A 223 -8.44 23.38 -5.46
CA GLY A 223 -9.44 22.44 -5.99
C GLY A 223 -10.46 22.00 -4.94
N LEU A 224 -10.02 21.76 -3.69
CA LEU A 224 -10.93 21.42 -2.60
C LEU A 224 -11.91 22.56 -2.30
N LYS A 225 -11.39 23.81 -2.21
CA LYS A 225 -12.21 25.01 -1.96
C LYS A 225 -13.22 25.26 -3.07
N GLU A 226 -12.83 25.05 -4.32
CA GLU A 226 -13.74 25.19 -5.47
C GLU A 226 -14.85 24.13 -5.45
N MET A 227 -14.50 22.88 -5.17
CA MET A 227 -15.49 21.80 -5.02
C MET A 227 -16.48 22.09 -3.89
N LEU A 228 -16.00 22.49 -2.70
CA LEU A 228 -16.88 22.82 -1.56
C LEU A 228 -17.88 23.92 -1.90
N ARG A 229 -17.43 24.99 -2.59
CA ARG A 229 -18.30 26.06 -3.07
C ARG A 229 -19.36 25.57 -4.07
N GLU A 230 -19.00 24.63 -4.95
CA GLU A 230 -19.95 24.06 -5.91
C GLU A 230 -20.97 23.12 -5.23
N MET A 231 -20.56 22.36 -4.20
CA MET A 231 -21.47 21.52 -3.42
C MET A 231 -22.49 22.36 -2.65
N GLU A 232 -22.07 23.46 -2.02
CA GLU A 232 -22.96 24.41 -1.32
C GLU A 232 -24.03 24.98 -2.25
N LYS A 233 -23.67 25.30 -3.51
CA LYS A 233 -24.62 25.79 -4.51
C LYS A 233 -25.63 24.73 -4.96
N ARG A 234 -25.20 23.48 -5.06
CA ARG A 234 -25.99 22.38 -5.65
C ARG A 234 -26.89 21.65 -4.64
N LYS A 235 -26.77 21.93 -3.33
CA LYS A 235 -27.48 21.22 -2.25
C LYS A 235 -27.38 19.69 -2.41
N VAL A 236 -26.16 19.20 -2.65
CA VAL A 236 -25.92 17.75 -2.78
C VAL A 236 -26.20 17.06 -1.45
N GLU A 237 -27.09 16.07 -1.44
CA GLU A 237 -27.55 15.40 -0.21
C GLU A 237 -26.56 14.33 0.31
N ASP A 238 -25.67 13.81 -0.55
CA ASP A 238 -24.86 12.62 -0.24
C ASP A 238 -23.51 12.90 0.45
N LEU A 239 -22.96 14.12 0.32
CA LEU A 239 -21.67 14.52 0.92
C LEU A 239 -21.79 15.93 1.48
N LEU A 240 -21.46 16.09 2.76
CA LEU A 240 -21.53 17.37 3.45
C LEU A 240 -20.17 18.08 3.42
N PRO A 241 -20.12 19.41 3.35
CA PRO A 241 -18.87 20.17 3.46
C PRO A 241 -18.04 19.82 4.71
N GLU A 242 -18.71 19.42 5.80
CA GLU A 242 -18.08 19.03 7.07
C GLU A 242 -17.22 17.76 6.94
N ASP A 243 -17.55 16.86 6.02
CA ASP A 243 -16.80 15.62 5.77
C ASP A 243 -15.37 15.90 5.29
N PHE A 244 -15.12 17.11 4.75
CA PHE A 244 -13.82 17.54 4.24
C PHE A 244 -12.99 18.37 5.23
N SER A 245 -13.51 18.62 6.44
CA SER A 245 -12.86 19.45 7.46
C SER A 245 -11.47 18.94 7.83
N THR A 246 -11.34 17.62 8.04
CA THR A 246 -10.07 16.95 8.31
C THR A 246 -9.09 17.12 7.15
N GLN A 247 -9.53 16.85 5.92
CA GLN A 247 -8.66 17.01 4.74
C GLN A 247 -8.19 18.47 4.55
N ALA A 248 -9.07 19.44 4.81
CA ALA A 248 -8.72 20.86 4.75
C ALA A 248 -7.67 21.23 5.80
N ALA A 249 -7.84 20.78 7.05
CA ALA A 249 -6.87 21.00 8.13
C ALA A 249 -5.51 20.38 7.82
N LEU A 250 -5.49 19.15 7.30
CA LEU A 250 -4.25 18.48 6.88
C LEU A 250 -3.53 19.23 5.75
N LEU A 251 -4.26 19.81 4.78
CA LEU A 251 -3.65 20.61 3.72
C LEU A 251 -3.02 21.90 4.26
N GLU A 252 -3.67 22.54 5.23
CA GLU A 252 -3.11 23.72 5.90
C GLU A 252 -1.84 23.37 6.70
N GLU A 253 -1.85 22.25 7.42
CA GLU A 253 -0.67 21.73 8.11
C GLU A 253 0.47 21.44 7.12
N ALA A 254 0.20 20.70 6.05
CA ALA A 254 1.20 20.36 5.03
C ALA A 254 1.82 21.62 4.42
N LEU A 255 1.01 22.62 4.09
CA LEU A 255 1.48 23.90 3.56
C LEU A 255 2.28 24.69 4.59
N SER A 256 1.91 24.65 5.87
CA SER A 256 2.69 25.25 6.95
C SER A 256 4.08 24.62 7.06
N ILE A 257 4.17 23.29 6.98
CA ILE A 257 5.44 22.56 6.99
C ILE A 257 6.21 22.78 5.69
N ALA A 258 5.57 23.10 4.56
CA ALA A 258 6.25 23.39 3.31
C ALA A 258 6.73 24.85 3.16
N LYS A 259 6.41 25.75 4.11
CA LYS A 259 6.86 27.15 4.14
C LYS A 259 8.27 27.28 4.65
#